data_AF-A0A4Y7T1B6-F1
#
_entry.id   AF-A0A4Y7T1B6-F1
#
_cell.length_a   1.000
_cell.length_b   1.000
_cell.length_c   1.000
_cell.angle_alpha   90.00
_cell.angle_beta   90.00
_cell.angle_gamma   90.00
#
_symmetry.space_group_name_H-M   'P 1'
#
loop_
_entity.id
_entity.type
_entity.pdbx_description
1 polymer ?
#
loop_
_entity_poly.entity_id
_entity_poly.type
_entity_poly.pdbx_seq_one_letter_code
_entity_poly.pdbx_strand_id
1 'polypeptide(L)'
;LYEALVAPHLMYGCEVALDVVPEALREMKNVQVNILRRIMGLGERSQKDILHADTGVKELEYWRLERVLKYLRYVLGCPAGMWVRAVLWDALVLEFEGHRSWITDLQKVIRRLPFSCTIPVLEEWLDVENVARLEKEIL
;
A
#
# COMPACT_ATOMS: atom_id res chain seq x y z
N LEU A 1 20.41 -3.77 -6.59
CA LEU A 1 20.62 -4.69 -5.46
C LEU A 1 19.41 -4.74 -4.52
N TYR A 2 18.98 -3.60 -3.93
CA TYR A 2 17.80 -3.54 -3.04
C TYR A 2 16.50 -4.02 -3.71
N GLU A 3 16.15 -3.45 -4.87
CA GLU A 3 14.91 -3.80 -5.58
C GLU A 3 14.82 -5.26 -6.02
N ALA A 4 15.95 -5.86 -6.39
CA ALA A 4 15.97 -7.24 -6.87
C ALA A 4 15.96 -8.28 -5.75
N LEU A 5 16.56 -7.98 -4.59
CA LEU A 5 16.82 -8.98 -3.55
C LEU A 5 16.05 -8.75 -2.26
N VAL A 6 15.62 -7.53 -1.97
CA VAL A 6 15.05 -7.15 -0.67
C VAL A 6 13.61 -6.71 -0.81
N ALA A 7 13.33 -5.86 -1.79
CA ALA A 7 11.97 -5.40 -2.06
C ALA A 7 10.96 -6.55 -2.23
N PRO A 8 11.26 -7.68 -2.91
CA PRO A 8 10.28 -8.76 -3.05
C PRO A 8 9.83 -9.33 -1.71
N HIS A 9 10.74 -9.42 -0.72
CA HIS A 9 10.40 -9.91 0.61
C HIS A 9 9.57 -8.92 1.43
N LEU A 10 9.87 -7.62 1.32
CA LEU A 10 9.12 -6.57 2.02
C LEU A 10 7.75 -6.32 1.38
N MET A 11 7.61 -6.59 0.08
CA MET A 11 6.38 -6.35 -0.68
C MET A 11 5.47 -7.58 -0.77
N TYR A 12 5.94 -8.75 -0.35
CA TYR A 12 5.18 -9.99 -0.48
C TYR A 12 3.85 -9.93 0.27
N GLY A 13 2.75 -10.13 -0.47
CA GLY A 13 1.39 -10.21 0.08
C GLY A 13 0.84 -8.90 0.62
N CYS A 14 1.46 -7.74 0.35
CA CYS A 14 0.96 -6.46 0.84
C CYS A 14 -0.41 -6.09 0.26
N GLU A 15 -0.76 -6.60 -0.91
CA GLU A 15 -2.06 -6.45 -1.54
C GLU A 15 -3.19 -7.16 -0.78
N VAL A 16 -2.86 -8.25 -0.07
CA VAL A 16 -3.82 -9.01 0.74
C VAL A 16 -3.80 -8.52 2.19
N ALA A 17 -2.62 -8.33 2.75
CA ALA A 17 -2.40 -7.90 4.13
C ALA A 17 -1.92 -6.45 4.17
N LEU A 18 -2.90 -5.54 4.28
CA LEU A 18 -2.69 -4.09 4.34
C LEU A 18 -1.99 -3.67 5.64
N ASP A 19 -1.29 -2.54 5.60
CA ASP A 19 -0.51 -1.98 6.74
C ASP A 19 -1.39 -1.32 7.82
N VAL A 20 -2.40 -2.06 8.29
CA VAL A 20 -3.37 -1.60 9.32
C VAL A 20 -2.74 -1.55 10.71
N VAL A 21 -1.64 -2.27 10.95
CA VAL A 21 -0.92 -2.27 12.23
C VAL A 21 0.41 -1.52 12.03
N PRO A 22 0.54 -0.26 12.51
CA PRO A 22 1.73 0.56 12.31
C PRO A 22 3.01 -0.08 12.85
N GLU A 23 2.91 -0.86 13.93
CA GLU A 23 4.03 -1.55 14.55
C GLU A 23 4.63 -2.61 13.61
N ALA A 24 3.79 -3.34 12.88
CA ALA A 24 4.26 -4.32 11.90
C ALA A 24 4.98 -3.64 10.73
N LEU A 25 4.43 -2.53 10.22
CA LEU A 25 5.06 -1.75 9.16
C LEU A 25 6.39 -1.14 9.62
N ARG A 26 6.49 -0.69 10.87
CA ARG A 26 7.71 -0.11 11.44
C ARG A 26 8.88 -1.09 11.43
N GLU A 27 8.67 -2.36 11.78
CA GLU A 27 9.72 -3.39 11.71
C GLU A 27 10.22 -3.59 10.28
N MET A 28 9.31 -3.59 9.29
CA MET A 28 9.68 -3.69 7.87
C MET A 28 10.40 -2.44 7.36
N LYS A 29 9.97 -1.23 7.77
CA LYS A 29 10.66 0.04 7.46
C LYS A 29 12.08 0.03 8.05
N ASN A 30 12.28 -0.51 9.25
CA ASN A 30 13.61 -0.64 9.85
C ASN A 30 14.53 -1.53 9.01
N VAL A 31 14.02 -2.65 8.47
CA VAL A 31 14.78 -3.51 7.55
C VAL A 31 15.18 -2.74 6.28
N GLN A 32 14.25 -2.02 5.65
CA GLN A 32 14.55 -1.18 4.50
C GLN A 32 15.67 -0.17 4.81
N VAL A 33 15.51 0.64 5.85
CA VAL A 33 16.48 1.66 6.26
C VAL A 33 17.86 1.06 6.54
N ASN A 34 17.93 -0.06 7.26
CA ASN A 34 19.21 -0.69 7.59
C ASN A 34 19.93 -1.21 6.34
N ILE A 35 19.20 -1.71 5.35
CA ILE A 35 19.80 -2.17 4.10
C ILE A 35 20.27 -0.98 3.25
N LEU A 36 19.48 0.08 3.15
CA LEU A 36 19.89 1.29 2.43
C LEU A 36 21.15 1.90 3.06
N ARG A 37 21.23 1.95 4.40
CA ARG A 37 22.45 2.38 5.10
C ARG A 37 23.66 1.53 4.76
N ARG A 38 23.51 0.20 4.74
CA ARG A 38 24.61 -0.72 4.38
C ARG A 38 25.07 -0.50 2.95
N ILE A 39 24.16 -0.28 2.02
CA ILE A 39 24.50 0.02 0.61
C ILE A 39 25.25 1.34 0.49
N MET A 40 24.86 2.36 1.26
CA MET A 40 25.45 3.70 1.23
C MET A 40 26.69 3.86 2.13
N GLY A 41 27.05 2.86 2.94
CA GLY A 41 28.13 2.96 3.92
C GLY A 41 27.84 3.94 5.08
N LEU A 42 26.57 4.16 5.41
CA LEU A 42 26.13 5.12 6.43
C LEU A 42 25.92 4.48 7.79
N GLY A 43 26.22 5.24 8.86
CA GLY A 43 26.01 4.81 10.25
C GLY A 43 24.54 4.87 10.71
N GLU A 44 24.26 4.27 11.87
CA GLU A 44 22.90 4.16 12.42
C GLU A 44 22.22 5.50 12.75
N ARG A 45 23.01 6.57 12.91
CA ARG A 45 22.55 7.93 13.20
C ARG A 45 22.29 8.78 11.95
N SER A 46 22.43 8.21 10.75
CA SER A 46 22.13 8.94 9.52
C SER A 46 20.65 9.32 9.44
N GLN A 47 20.36 10.51 8.91
CA GLN A 47 18.99 10.95 8.64
C GLN A 47 18.33 10.00 7.63
N LYS A 48 17.08 9.61 7.87
CA LYS A 48 16.35 8.64 7.04
C LYS A 48 15.92 9.24 5.71
N ASP A 49 15.44 10.47 5.71
CA ASP A 49 14.93 11.14 4.49
C ASP A 49 16.01 11.25 3.42
N ILE A 50 17.25 11.52 3.83
CA ILE A 50 18.42 11.56 2.93
C ILE A 50 18.65 10.21 2.25
N LEU A 51 18.42 9.08 2.95
CA LEU A 51 18.57 7.76 2.34
C LEU A 51 17.62 7.59 1.15
N HIS A 52 16.36 8.00 1.30
CA HIS A 52 15.35 7.87 0.26
C HIS A 52 15.59 8.85 -0.89
N ALA A 53 15.97 10.09 -0.57
CA ALA A 53 16.32 11.10 -1.56
C ALA A 53 17.54 10.70 -2.42
N ASP A 54 18.61 10.20 -1.78
CA ASP A 54 19.86 9.87 -2.49
C ASP A 54 19.77 8.55 -3.26
N THR A 55 19.00 7.57 -2.76
CA THR A 55 18.88 6.25 -3.42
C THR A 55 17.74 6.18 -4.43
N GLY A 56 16.81 7.14 -4.41
CA GLY A 56 15.56 7.09 -5.19
C GLY A 56 14.60 5.99 -4.73
N VAL A 57 14.91 5.25 -3.66
CA VAL A 57 14.04 4.20 -3.13
C VAL A 57 12.92 4.85 -2.34
N LYS A 58 11.67 4.62 -2.76
CA LYS A 58 10.48 5.12 -2.05
C LYS A 58 10.37 4.51 -0.66
N GLU A 59 9.78 5.23 0.28
CA GLU A 59 9.45 4.63 1.58
C GLU A 59 8.48 3.48 1.39
N LEU A 60 8.67 2.42 2.19
CA LEU A 60 7.95 1.16 2.03
C LEU A 60 6.43 1.32 2.06
N GLU A 61 5.89 2.21 2.90
CA GLU A 61 4.44 2.41 3.03
C GLU A 61 3.80 2.90 1.74
N TYR A 62 4.45 3.85 1.03
CA TYR A 62 3.96 4.35 -0.25
C TYR A 62 4.09 3.29 -1.35
N TRP A 63 5.17 2.51 -1.35
CA TRP A 63 5.32 1.40 -2.29
C TRP A 63 4.26 0.33 -2.11
N ARG A 64 4.00 -0.08 -0.87
CA ARG A 64 2.97 -1.08 -0.55
C ARG A 64 1.59 -0.56 -0.93
N LEU A 65 1.27 0.68 -0.58
CA LEU A 65 -0.02 1.29 -0.94
C LEU A 65 -0.19 1.42 -2.46
N GLU A 66 0.84 1.85 -3.19
CA GLU A 66 0.85 1.86 -4.65
C GLU A 66 0.54 0.48 -5.24
N ARG A 67 1.15 -0.58 -4.69
CA ARG A 67 0.91 -1.95 -5.14
C ARG A 67 -0.51 -2.42 -4.85
N VAL A 68 -1.06 -2.05 -3.70
CA VAL A 68 -2.46 -2.33 -3.32
C VAL A 68 -3.43 -1.67 -4.30
N LEU A 69 -3.22 -0.40 -4.64
CA LEU A 69 -4.08 0.32 -5.58
C LEU A 69 -3.99 -0.24 -7.00
N LYS A 70 -2.79 -0.60 -7.45
CA LYS A 70 -2.61 -1.30 -8.74
C LYS A 70 -3.27 -2.67 -8.76
N TYR A 71 -3.19 -3.41 -7.65
CA TYR A 71 -3.90 -4.68 -7.50
C TYR A 71 -5.42 -4.46 -7.57
N LEU A 72 -5.96 -3.45 -6.87
CA LEU A 72 -7.39 -3.12 -6.94
C LEU A 72 -7.81 -2.84 -8.39
N ARG A 73 -7.07 -2.02 -9.14
CA ARG A 73 -7.35 -1.76 -10.56
C ARG A 73 -7.35 -3.03 -11.40
N TYR A 74 -6.42 -3.95 -11.14
CA TYR A 74 -6.41 -5.27 -11.76
C TYR A 74 -7.69 -6.06 -11.43
N VAL A 75 -8.09 -6.11 -10.16
CA VAL A 75 -9.34 -6.77 -9.72
C VAL A 75 -10.56 -6.17 -10.39
N LEU A 76 -10.63 -4.84 -10.54
CA LEU A 76 -11.73 -4.16 -11.23
C LEU A 76 -11.81 -4.53 -12.71
N GLY A 77 -10.66 -4.79 -13.36
CA GLY A 77 -10.57 -5.24 -14.75
C GLY A 77 -10.85 -6.73 -14.96
N CYS A 78 -10.93 -7.52 -13.89
CA CYS A 78 -11.23 -8.95 -14.00
C CYS A 78 -12.71 -9.20 -14.35
N PRO A 79 -13.03 -10.28 -15.11
CA PRO A 79 -14.41 -10.66 -15.38
C PRO A 79 -15.21 -10.89 -14.09
N ALA A 80 -16.51 -10.57 -14.12
CA ALA A 80 -17.39 -10.65 -12.95
C ALA A 80 -17.46 -12.06 -12.32
N GLY A 81 -17.28 -13.12 -13.12
CA GLY A 81 -17.29 -14.51 -12.64
C GLY A 81 -15.99 -14.99 -11.98
N MET A 82 -14.95 -14.16 -11.90
CA MET A 82 -13.70 -14.54 -11.26
C MET A 82 -13.79 -14.37 -9.74
N TRP A 83 -13.27 -15.34 -8.98
CA TRP A 83 -13.28 -15.33 -7.51
C TRP A 83 -12.77 -14.02 -6.90
N VAL A 84 -11.74 -13.42 -7.49
CA VAL A 84 -11.17 -12.17 -7.00
C VAL A 84 -12.17 -11.00 -7.06
N ARG A 85 -13.06 -10.99 -8.07
CA ARG A 85 -14.12 -9.99 -8.18
C ARG A 85 -15.21 -10.23 -7.14
N ALA A 86 -15.58 -11.49 -6.90
CA ALA A 86 -16.54 -11.87 -5.87
C ALA A 86 -16.05 -11.46 -4.47
N VAL A 87 -14.78 -11.70 -4.15
CA VAL A 87 -14.19 -11.31 -2.86
C VAL A 87 -14.21 -9.79 -2.66
N LEU A 88 -13.98 -8.99 -3.71
CA LEU A 88 -14.12 -7.53 -3.60
C LEU A 88 -15.57 -7.12 -3.31
N TRP A 89 -16.53 -7.75 -3.98
CA TRP A 89 -17.94 -7.50 -3.72
C TRP A 89 -18.32 -7.84 -2.28
N ASP A 90 -17.89 -8.99 -1.77
CA ASP A 90 -18.10 -9.38 -0.38
C ASP A 90 -17.49 -8.35 0.59
N ALA A 91 -16.29 -7.83 0.28
CA ALA A 91 -15.65 -6.80 1.10
C ALA A 91 -16.44 -5.47 1.12
N LEU A 92 -17.10 -5.11 0.01
CA LEU A 92 -17.97 -3.93 -0.06
C LEU A 92 -19.29 -4.15 0.68
N VAL A 93 -19.88 -5.34 0.57
CA VAL A 93 -21.09 -5.71 1.34
C VAL A 93 -20.81 -5.67 2.84
N LEU A 94 -19.68 -6.23 3.29
CA LEU A 94 -19.28 -6.16 4.68
C LEU A 94 -19.14 -4.72 5.17
N GLU A 95 -18.54 -3.83 4.38
CA GLU A 95 -18.45 -2.40 4.74
C GLU A 95 -19.82 -1.74 4.81
N PHE A 96 -20.72 -2.03 3.86
CA PHE A 96 -22.11 -1.54 3.87
C PHE A 96 -22.85 -1.97 5.15
N GLU A 97 -22.64 -3.20 5.60
CA GLU A 97 -23.22 -3.76 6.82
C GLU A 97 -22.53 -3.27 8.11
N GLY A 98 -21.47 -2.46 8.00
CA GLY A 98 -20.71 -1.93 9.14
C GLY A 98 -19.73 -2.94 9.75
N HIS A 99 -19.37 -3.98 9.01
CA HIS A 99 -18.39 -4.99 9.38
C HIS A 99 -16.99 -4.65 8.85
N ARG A 100 -15.95 -5.15 9.54
CA ARG A 100 -14.56 -4.96 9.08
C ARG A 100 -14.33 -5.76 7.80
N SER A 101 -13.73 -5.10 6.82
CA SER A 101 -13.40 -5.70 5.53
C SER A 101 -12.07 -5.16 4.99
N TRP A 102 -11.59 -5.76 3.90
CA TRP A 102 -10.41 -5.28 3.18
C TRP A 102 -10.55 -3.80 2.75
N ILE A 103 -11.75 -3.35 2.39
CA ILE A 103 -12.04 -1.95 2.05
C ILE A 103 -11.90 -1.05 3.28
N THR A 104 -12.43 -1.44 4.43
CA THR A 104 -12.25 -0.66 5.67
C THR A 104 -10.77 -0.48 6.03
N ASP A 105 -9.99 -1.52 5.79
CA ASP A 105 -8.58 -1.54 6.10
C ASP A 105 -7.78 -0.68 5.13
N LEU A 106 -8.13 -0.68 3.83
CA LEU A 106 -7.56 0.23 2.84
C LEU A 106 -7.86 1.69 3.19
N GLN A 107 -9.11 2.01 3.52
CA GLN A 107 -9.47 3.35 3.96
C GLN A 107 -8.69 3.78 5.22
N LYS A 108 -8.51 2.88 6.20
CA LYS A 108 -7.70 3.18 7.41
C LYS A 108 -6.25 3.49 7.07
N VAL A 109 -5.65 2.74 6.14
CA VAL A 109 -4.27 3.00 5.68
C VAL A 109 -4.18 4.37 5.02
N ILE A 110 -5.10 4.70 4.11
CA ILE A 110 -5.12 6.01 3.42
C ILE A 110 -5.34 7.15 4.41
N ARG A 111 -6.25 7.01 5.38
CA ARG A 111 -6.51 8.05 6.41
C ARG A 111 -5.31 8.34 7.32
N ARG A 112 -4.32 7.45 7.37
CA ARG A 112 -3.10 7.64 8.18
C ARG A 112 -1.98 8.36 7.43
N LEU A 113 -2.13 8.58 6.13
CA LEU A 113 -1.17 9.36 5.38
C LEU A 113 -1.02 10.75 6.00
N PRO A 114 0.17 11.37 5.94
CA PRO A 114 0.41 12.68 6.54
C PRO A 114 -0.29 13.83 5.79
N PHE A 115 -1.05 13.52 4.75
CA PHE A 115 -1.83 14.44 3.93
C PHE A 115 -3.22 13.85 3.63
N SER A 116 -4.18 14.72 3.32
CA SER A 116 -5.55 14.33 3.01
C SER A 116 -5.68 13.83 1.58
N CYS A 117 -6.42 12.74 1.38
CA CYS A 117 -6.82 12.21 0.08
C CYS A 117 -8.34 12.09 -0.01
N THR A 118 -8.89 12.17 -1.22
CA THR A 118 -10.31 11.96 -1.47
C THR A 118 -10.60 10.47 -1.51
N ILE A 119 -11.04 9.91 -0.39
CA ILE A 119 -11.39 8.49 -0.27
C ILE A 119 -12.73 8.26 -0.97
N PRO A 120 -12.80 7.33 -1.95
CA PRO A 120 -14.06 6.99 -2.62
C PRO A 120 -15.14 6.56 -1.62
N VAL A 121 -16.39 6.97 -1.87
CA VAL A 121 -17.54 6.35 -1.19
C VAL A 121 -17.74 4.91 -1.68
N LEU A 122 -18.60 4.15 -1.01
CA LEU A 122 -18.66 2.69 -1.19
C LEU A 122 -18.82 2.27 -2.67
N GLU A 123 -19.76 2.87 -3.40
CA GLU A 123 -20.01 2.54 -4.81
C GLU A 123 -18.88 3.00 -5.73
N GLU A 124 -18.18 4.07 -5.35
CA GLU A 124 -17.09 4.66 -6.14
C GLU A 124 -15.82 3.78 -6.16
N TRP A 125 -15.66 2.85 -5.20
CA TRP A 125 -14.54 1.89 -5.19
C TRP A 125 -14.54 0.94 -6.39
N LEU A 126 -15.67 0.80 -7.08
CA LEU A 126 -15.83 -0.07 -8.23
C LEU A 126 -15.42 0.60 -9.54
N ASP A 127 -15.26 1.92 -9.51
CA ASP A 127 -14.83 2.70 -10.66
C ASP A 127 -13.29 2.77 -10.72
N VAL A 128 -12.74 2.26 -11.81
CA VAL A 128 -11.29 2.24 -12.04
C VAL A 128 -10.69 3.64 -12.09
N GLU A 129 -11.46 4.64 -12.53
CA GLU A 129 -11.00 6.03 -12.62
C GLU A 129 -10.87 6.67 -11.24
N ASN A 130 -11.76 6.33 -10.29
CA ASN A 130 -11.64 6.80 -8.92
C ASN A 130 -10.41 6.22 -8.22
N VAL A 131 -10.11 4.94 -8.48
CA VAL A 131 -8.88 4.31 -7.96
C VAL A 131 -7.63 4.93 -8.62
N ALA A 132 -7.68 5.22 -9.93
CA ALA A 132 -6.59 5.88 -10.64
C ALA A 132 -6.38 7.34 -10.19
N ARG A 133 -7.45 8.06 -9.84
CA ARG A 133 -7.37 9.39 -9.22
C ARG A 133 -6.66 9.32 -7.88
N LEU A 134 -7.09 8.39 -7.03
CA LEU A 134 -6.47 8.18 -5.71
C LEU A 134 -4.99 7.81 -5.82
N GLU A 135 -4.62 6.98 -6.79
CA GLU A 135 -3.21 6.66 -7.10
C GLU A 135 -2.39 7.92 -7.41
N LYS A 136 -2.94 8.89 -8.15
CA LYS A 136 -2.27 10.16 -8.46
C LYS A 136 -2.21 11.14 -7.29
N GLU A 137 -3.13 11.06 -6.33
CA GLU A 137 -3.10 11.90 -5.14
C GLU A 137 -2.00 11.46 -4.15
N ILE A 138 -1.64 10.17 -4.17
CA ILE A 138 -0.73 9.54 -3.21
C ILE A 138 0.72 9.47 -3.72
N LEU A 139 0.94 9.40 -5.04
CA LEU A 139 2.23 9.10 -5.68
C LEU A 139 2.76 10.25 -6.54
#